data_AF-A0A354RB96-F1
#
_entry.id   AF-A0A354RB96-F1
#
_cell.length_a   1.000
_cell.length_b   1.000
_cell.length_c   1.000
_cell.angle_alpha   90.00
_cell.angle_beta   90.00
_cell.angle_gamma   90.00
#
_symmetry.space_group_name_H-M   'P 1'
#
loop_
_entity.id
_entity.type
_entity.pdbx_description
1 polymer ?
#
loop_
_entity_poly.entity_id
_entity_poly.type
_entity_poly.pdbx_seq_one_letter_code
_entity_poly.pdbx_strand_id
1 'polypeptide(L)'
;MKVVPVQRKQNSLGIGLSYAPGSNEYEELVNYTNLKLATLGLPTVGDQSKNPALKLGGSLVKEYREKVRLLRGYLCPADRRIQDFLSRILGADRPSLPTESFVLDRHGLARTTSLPRDGNVFASKIIESKRVAQGVLHNPSSDRRTTAGVFHVADVGLPAADDKKVVPLAAAKELLRIALNPPQDDMIFPFSYGQEDPAKCWVSLLLRPVVCPEVQGYIREKSMEVRFFAPGGCVANLDFVESIFGNAGDPFLAENDAGLDIENWTGHTGCVIVAPHLAGTPKQVLNLPPKEQATE
;
A
#
# COMPACT_ATOMS: atom_id res chain seq x y z
N MET A 1 -26.09 10.23 15.43
CA MET A 1 -24.83 10.97 15.22
C MET A 1 -23.67 10.05 15.59
N LYS A 2 -22.87 9.58 14.63
CA LYS A 2 -21.50 9.17 14.96
C LYS A 2 -20.62 10.36 14.63
N VAL A 3 -20.47 11.28 15.58
CA VAL A 3 -19.37 12.24 15.53
C VAL A 3 -18.10 11.39 15.50
N VAL A 4 -17.27 11.51 14.45
CA VAL A 4 -15.96 10.85 14.49
C VAL A 4 -15.23 11.47 15.68
N PRO A 5 -14.93 10.71 16.74
CA PRO A 5 -14.33 11.30 17.93
C PRO A 5 -13.00 11.94 17.51
N VAL A 6 -12.71 13.15 18.01
CA VAL A 6 -11.43 13.84 17.73
C VAL A 6 -10.25 12.92 17.98
N GLN A 7 -10.34 12.08 19.03
CA GLN A 7 -9.36 11.04 19.34
C GLN A 7 -9.12 10.04 18.21
N ARG A 8 -10.17 9.62 17.47
CA ARG A 8 -10.02 8.68 16.35
C ARG A 8 -9.25 9.33 15.19
N LYS A 9 -9.53 10.61 14.88
CA LYS A 9 -8.77 11.37 13.87
C LYS A 9 -7.32 11.61 14.30
N GLN A 10 -7.08 11.91 15.58
CA GLN A 10 -5.72 12.06 16.13
C GLN A 10 -4.94 10.74 16.03
N ASN A 11 -5.55 9.62 16.43
CA ASN A 11 -4.92 8.30 16.35
C ASN A 11 -4.64 7.89 14.90
N SER A 12 -5.55 8.17 13.96
CA SER A 12 -5.32 7.87 12.54
C SER A 12 -4.17 8.66 11.93
N LEU A 13 -3.84 9.83 12.50
CA LEU A 13 -2.73 10.71 12.09
C LEU A 13 -1.48 10.56 12.97
N GLY A 14 -1.51 9.67 13.96
CA GLY A 14 -0.41 9.46 14.90
C GLY A 14 -0.07 10.65 15.80
N ILE A 15 -1.01 11.58 16.00
CA ILE A 15 -0.77 12.78 16.81
C ILE A 15 -0.60 12.36 18.28
N GLY A 16 0.57 12.69 18.86
CA GLY A 16 0.89 12.35 20.25
C GLY A 16 1.50 10.96 20.46
N LEU A 17 1.76 10.21 19.37
CA LEU A 17 2.45 8.92 19.44
C LEU A 17 3.95 9.06 19.13
N SER A 18 4.77 8.26 19.78
CA SER A 18 6.22 8.16 19.52
C SER A 18 6.55 6.78 18.98
N TYR A 19 7.29 6.71 17.89
CA TYR A 19 7.78 5.45 17.30
C TYR A 19 9.29 5.32 17.41
N ALA A 20 9.87 5.96 18.43
CA ALA A 20 11.28 5.85 18.74
C ALA A 20 11.60 4.44 19.28
N PRO A 21 12.74 3.84 18.88
CA PRO A 21 13.17 2.56 19.46
C PRO A 21 13.18 2.59 21.00
N GLY A 22 12.67 1.54 21.62
CA GLY A 22 12.55 1.43 23.09
C GLY A 22 11.33 2.13 23.70
N SER A 23 10.52 2.84 22.92
CA SER A 23 9.17 3.26 23.38
C SER A 23 8.22 2.06 23.43
N ASN A 24 7.19 2.15 24.28
CA ASN A 24 6.19 1.08 24.41
C ASN A 24 5.44 0.86 23.10
N GLU A 25 5.11 1.93 22.40
CA GLU A 25 4.40 1.91 21.11
C GLU A 25 5.26 1.23 20.04
N TYR A 26 6.56 1.51 20.00
CA TYR A 26 7.48 0.85 19.07
C TYR A 26 7.58 -0.66 19.34
N GLU A 27 7.76 -1.06 20.60
CA GLU A 27 7.84 -2.49 20.96
C GLU A 27 6.53 -3.23 20.68
N GLU A 28 5.37 -2.58 20.89
CA GLU A 28 4.07 -3.13 20.49
C GLU A 28 4.02 -3.37 18.97
N LEU A 29 4.40 -2.37 18.17
CA LEU A 29 4.41 -2.48 16.71
C LEU A 29 5.41 -3.52 16.19
N VAL A 30 6.57 -3.68 16.82
CA VAL A 30 7.56 -4.73 16.50
C VAL A 30 6.98 -6.13 16.75
N ASN A 31 6.34 -6.33 17.91
CA ASN A 31 5.70 -7.60 18.24
C ASN A 31 4.53 -7.90 17.30
N TYR A 32 3.72 -6.88 17.01
CA TYR A 32 2.61 -6.96 16.08
C TYR A 32 3.05 -7.25 14.64
N THR A 33 4.15 -6.63 14.18
CA THR A 33 4.75 -6.91 12.87
C THR A 33 5.11 -8.39 12.73
N ASN A 34 5.80 -8.96 13.72
CA ASN A 34 6.16 -10.37 13.70
C ASN A 34 4.93 -11.29 13.72
N LEU A 35 3.89 -10.94 14.47
CA LEU A 35 2.62 -11.66 14.44
C LEU A 35 2.01 -11.65 13.03
N LYS A 36 1.96 -10.48 12.37
CA LYS A 36 1.42 -10.36 11.00
C LYS A 36 2.25 -11.15 9.98
N LEU A 37 3.59 -11.09 10.07
CA LEU A 37 4.48 -11.90 9.23
C LEU A 37 4.18 -13.39 9.41
N ALA A 38 4.05 -13.86 10.65
CA ALA A 38 3.71 -15.25 10.93
C ALA A 38 2.32 -15.66 10.37
N THR A 39 1.31 -14.79 10.47
CA THR A 39 -0.03 -15.06 9.89
C THR A 39 -0.02 -15.11 8.37
N LEU A 40 0.86 -14.34 7.72
CA LEU A 40 1.10 -14.40 6.27
C LEU A 40 2.01 -15.56 5.88
N GLY A 41 2.59 -16.26 6.87
CA GLY A 41 3.51 -17.35 6.63
C GLY A 41 4.91 -16.92 6.16
N LEU A 42 5.26 -15.67 6.41
CA LEU A 42 6.56 -15.06 6.13
C LEU A 42 7.51 -15.23 7.32
N PRO A 43 8.84 -15.19 7.09
CA PRO A 43 9.81 -15.32 8.17
C PRO A 43 9.70 -14.16 9.18
N THR A 44 9.68 -14.49 10.46
CA THR A 44 9.75 -13.53 11.58
C THR A 44 11.19 -13.15 11.88
N VAL A 45 11.41 -11.98 12.48
CA VAL A 45 12.74 -11.38 12.67
C VAL A 45 13.11 -11.33 14.13
N GLY A 46 14.29 -11.83 14.51
CA GLY A 46 14.78 -11.87 15.90
C GLY A 46 14.18 -12.99 16.76
N ASP A 47 14.59 -13.09 18.02
CA ASP A 47 14.12 -14.13 18.95
C ASP A 47 12.65 -13.96 19.33
N GLN A 48 11.78 -14.82 18.78
CA GLN A 48 10.35 -14.82 19.06
C GLN A 48 9.95 -15.59 20.32
N SER A 49 10.89 -16.25 21.01
CA SER A 49 10.59 -16.99 22.26
C SER A 49 9.98 -16.09 23.35
N LYS A 50 10.29 -14.78 23.26
CA LYS A 50 9.80 -13.73 24.16
C LYS A 50 8.59 -12.98 23.62
N ASN A 51 8.17 -13.18 22.36
CA ASN A 51 7.00 -12.50 21.80
C ASN A 51 5.73 -13.12 22.42
N PRO A 52 5.00 -12.41 23.32
CA PRO A 52 3.90 -13.02 24.07
C PRO A 52 2.76 -13.48 23.16
N ALA A 53 2.50 -12.74 22.08
CA ALA A 53 1.44 -13.04 21.13
C ALA A 53 1.73 -14.31 20.34
N LEU A 54 2.96 -14.50 19.86
CA LEU A 54 3.35 -15.72 19.15
C LEU A 54 3.47 -16.93 20.08
N LYS A 55 3.98 -16.74 21.30
CA LYS A 55 4.15 -17.81 22.28
C LYS A 55 2.80 -18.40 22.72
N LEU A 56 1.81 -17.56 22.99
CA LEU A 56 0.47 -17.98 23.42
C LEU A 56 -0.45 -18.33 22.24
N GLY A 57 -0.23 -17.70 21.08
CA GLY A 57 -1.10 -17.79 19.91
C GLY A 57 -0.61 -18.70 18.78
N GLY A 58 0.51 -19.41 18.92
CA GLY A 58 1.11 -20.16 17.81
C GLY A 58 0.17 -21.15 17.12
N SER A 59 -0.67 -21.87 17.88
CA SER A 59 -1.70 -22.76 17.32
C SER A 59 -2.81 -21.99 16.60
N LEU A 60 -3.24 -20.85 17.14
CA LEU A 60 -4.24 -19.98 16.53
C LEU A 60 -3.73 -19.35 15.23
N VAL A 61 -2.45 -18.96 15.18
CA VAL A 61 -1.82 -18.42 13.97
C VAL A 61 -1.76 -19.50 12.87
N LYS A 62 -1.39 -20.73 13.23
CA LYS A 62 -1.40 -21.87 12.28
C LYS A 62 -2.82 -22.18 11.77
N GLU A 63 -3.80 -22.20 12.67
CA GLU A 63 -5.21 -22.40 12.32
C GLU A 63 -5.72 -21.27 11.40
N TYR A 64 -5.41 -20.02 11.74
CA TYR A 64 -5.75 -18.85 10.93
C TYR A 64 -5.14 -18.97 9.53
N ARG A 65 -3.88 -19.40 9.43
CA ARG A 65 -3.20 -19.59 8.14
C ARG A 65 -3.91 -20.64 7.26
N GLU A 66 -4.34 -21.76 7.83
CA GLU A 66 -5.12 -22.76 7.08
C GLU A 66 -6.49 -22.22 6.65
N LYS A 67 -7.15 -21.40 7.47
CA LYS A 67 -8.41 -20.73 7.08
C LYS A 67 -8.20 -19.71 5.97
N VAL A 68 -7.16 -18.87 6.05
CA VAL A 68 -6.81 -17.89 5.01
C VAL A 68 -6.46 -18.59 3.70
N ARG A 69 -5.77 -19.74 3.75
CA ARG A 69 -5.49 -20.55 2.57
C ARG A 69 -6.77 -20.99 1.83
N LEU A 70 -7.86 -21.28 2.56
CA LEU A 70 -9.16 -21.59 1.96
C LEU A 70 -9.84 -20.37 1.34
N LEU A 71 -9.52 -19.17 1.83
CA LEU A 71 -10.01 -17.88 1.32
C LEU A 71 -9.12 -17.28 0.23
N ARG A 72 -8.22 -18.06 -0.37
CA ARG A 72 -7.34 -17.60 -1.46
C ARG A 72 -8.16 -16.93 -2.57
N GLY A 73 -7.74 -15.73 -2.94
CA GLY A 73 -8.43 -14.91 -3.95
C GLY A 73 -9.56 -14.03 -3.40
N TYR A 74 -9.85 -14.09 -2.09
CA TYR A 74 -10.80 -13.16 -1.48
C TYR A 74 -10.22 -11.75 -1.45
N LEU A 75 -10.91 -10.84 -2.12
CA LEU A 75 -10.62 -9.41 -2.08
C LEU A 75 -11.50 -8.73 -1.04
N CYS A 76 -10.89 -7.82 -0.27
CA CYS A 76 -11.65 -6.90 0.57
C CYS A 76 -12.61 -6.05 -0.30
N PRO A 77 -13.67 -5.45 0.27
CA PRO A 77 -14.66 -4.71 -0.50
C PRO A 77 -14.08 -3.61 -1.41
N ALA A 78 -13.09 -2.85 -0.92
CA ALA A 78 -12.42 -1.82 -1.69
C ALA A 78 -11.64 -2.41 -2.89
N ASP A 79 -10.86 -3.46 -2.65
CA ASP A 79 -10.09 -4.15 -3.70
C ASP A 79 -11.02 -4.79 -4.73
N ARG A 80 -12.16 -5.32 -4.30
CA ARG A 80 -13.20 -5.87 -5.19
C ARG A 80 -13.75 -4.80 -6.12
N ARG A 81 -14.11 -3.62 -5.63
CA ARG A 81 -14.60 -2.50 -6.46
C ARG A 81 -13.57 -2.11 -7.54
N ILE A 82 -12.30 -2.03 -7.16
CA ILE A 82 -11.20 -1.76 -8.11
C ILE A 82 -11.09 -2.90 -9.13
N GLN A 83 -11.16 -4.14 -8.66
CA GLN A 83 -10.97 -5.30 -9.50
C GLN A 83 -12.11 -5.49 -10.50
N ASP A 84 -13.34 -5.22 -10.09
CA ASP A 84 -14.53 -5.26 -10.95
C ASP A 84 -14.43 -4.18 -12.03
N PHE A 85 -13.97 -2.97 -11.68
CA PHE A 85 -13.67 -1.92 -12.65
C PHE A 85 -12.61 -2.37 -13.68
N LEU A 86 -11.48 -2.90 -13.22
CA LEU A 86 -10.43 -3.43 -14.10
C LEU A 86 -10.95 -4.55 -15.00
N SER A 87 -11.79 -5.45 -14.48
CA SER A 87 -12.40 -6.54 -15.25
C SER A 87 -13.29 -6.00 -16.38
N ARG A 88 -14.06 -4.96 -16.08
CA ARG A 88 -14.96 -4.32 -17.04
C ARG A 88 -14.20 -3.64 -18.18
N ILE A 89 -13.10 -2.95 -17.89
CA ILE A 89 -12.39 -2.17 -18.91
C ILE A 89 -11.30 -2.98 -19.63
N LEU A 90 -10.67 -3.98 -19.00
CA LEU A 90 -9.54 -4.72 -19.58
C LEU A 90 -9.92 -6.13 -20.06
N GLY A 91 -11.13 -6.60 -19.77
CA GLY A 91 -11.62 -7.93 -20.13
C GLY A 91 -11.23 -9.02 -19.13
N ALA A 92 -11.54 -10.28 -19.46
CA ALA A 92 -11.40 -11.43 -18.56
C ALA A 92 -9.93 -11.77 -18.19
N ASP A 93 -8.98 -11.46 -19.07
CA ASP A 93 -7.55 -11.71 -18.94
C ASP A 93 -6.79 -10.53 -18.29
N ARG A 94 -7.52 -9.67 -17.58
CA ARG A 94 -6.95 -8.55 -16.82
C ARG A 94 -6.03 -9.02 -15.68
N PRO A 95 -4.94 -8.27 -15.37
CA PRO A 95 -4.12 -8.54 -14.19
C PRO A 95 -4.93 -8.49 -12.88
N SER A 96 -4.59 -9.34 -11.91
CA SER A 96 -5.22 -9.37 -10.58
C SER A 96 -4.41 -8.61 -9.55
N LEU A 97 -5.10 -7.83 -8.71
CA LEU A 97 -4.51 -7.15 -7.57
C LEU A 97 -3.90 -8.17 -6.59
N PRO A 98 -2.88 -7.77 -5.81
CA PRO A 98 -2.27 -8.65 -4.83
C PRO A 98 -3.28 -8.99 -3.73
N THR A 99 -3.60 -10.28 -3.56
CA THR A 99 -4.54 -10.77 -2.55
C THR A 99 -3.87 -11.02 -1.20
N GLU A 100 -2.56 -11.28 -1.21
CA GLU A 100 -1.76 -11.56 -0.02
C GLU A 100 -0.77 -10.39 0.16
N SER A 101 -1.14 -9.43 1.02
CA SER A 101 -0.30 -8.28 1.34
C SER A 101 -0.17 -8.09 2.85
N PHE A 102 0.95 -7.52 3.28
CA PHE A 102 1.11 -6.98 4.62
C PHE A 102 0.29 -5.69 4.73
N VAL A 103 -0.92 -5.81 5.26
CA VAL A 103 -1.83 -4.68 5.46
C VAL A 103 -1.30 -3.77 6.58
N LEU A 104 -1.20 -2.48 6.30
CA LEU A 104 -0.89 -1.44 7.28
C LEU A 104 -2.18 -0.91 7.87
N ASP A 105 -2.67 -1.58 8.91
CA ASP A 105 -3.96 -1.33 9.59
C ASP A 105 -3.84 -0.51 10.88
N ARG A 106 -2.62 -0.12 11.25
CA ARG A 106 -2.33 0.71 12.41
C ARG A 106 -1.31 1.79 12.06
N HIS A 107 -1.58 3.00 12.53
CA HIS A 107 -0.66 4.12 12.34
C HIS A 107 0.72 3.83 12.95
N GLY A 108 1.78 4.12 12.19
CA GLY A 108 3.17 3.93 12.60
C GLY A 108 3.73 2.55 12.27
N LEU A 109 2.90 1.60 11.84
CA LEU A 109 3.37 0.30 11.38
C LEU A 109 4.23 0.44 10.12
N ALA A 110 3.84 1.34 9.20
CA ALA A 110 4.61 1.62 7.99
C ALA A 110 6.00 2.18 8.35
N ARG A 111 6.05 3.17 9.25
CA ARG A 111 7.30 3.75 9.75
C ARG A 111 8.20 2.72 10.40
N THR A 112 7.65 1.94 11.32
CA THR A 112 8.37 0.89 12.06
C THR A 112 8.99 -0.13 11.12
N THR A 113 8.28 -0.46 10.04
CA THR A 113 8.69 -1.50 9.08
C THR A 113 9.48 -0.98 7.88
N SER A 114 9.69 0.35 7.78
CA SER A 114 10.51 0.99 6.75
C SER A 114 12.02 0.89 6.97
N LEU A 115 12.43 0.33 8.12
CA LEU A 115 13.80 0.11 8.52
C LEU A 115 13.96 -1.32 9.07
N PRO A 116 15.18 -1.87 9.11
CA PRO A 116 15.43 -3.17 9.71
C PRO A 116 15.11 -3.15 11.20
N ARG A 117 14.58 -4.27 11.72
CA ARG A 117 14.38 -4.46 13.17
C ARG A 117 15.70 -4.24 13.92
N ASP A 118 16.74 -4.92 13.44
CA ASP A 118 18.06 -4.98 14.08
C ASP A 118 19.07 -4.10 13.32
N GLY A 119 18.69 -2.86 13.03
CA GLY A 119 19.56 -1.94 12.29
C GLY A 119 18.97 -0.54 12.10
N ASN A 120 19.80 0.38 11.62
CA ASN A 120 19.41 1.77 11.39
C ASN A 120 19.43 2.17 9.91
N VAL A 121 19.81 1.25 9.01
CA VAL A 121 19.98 1.55 7.59
C VAL A 121 19.36 0.44 6.75
N PHE A 122 18.54 0.83 5.79
CA PHE A 122 18.07 -0.04 4.71
C PHE A 122 18.52 0.59 3.38
N ALA A 123 19.03 -0.22 2.46
CA ALA A 123 19.46 0.25 1.16
C ALA A 123 19.01 -0.72 0.06
N SER A 124 18.44 -0.15 -1.00
CA SER A 124 18.09 -0.83 -2.24
C SER A 124 18.46 0.03 -3.44
N LYS A 125 18.20 -0.46 -4.67
CA LYS A 125 18.34 0.35 -5.89
C LYS A 125 17.33 1.49 -5.99
N ILE A 126 16.24 1.43 -5.23
CA ILE A 126 15.11 2.36 -5.30
C ILE A 126 15.21 3.44 -4.23
N ILE A 127 15.63 3.07 -3.02
CA ILE A 127 15.63 3.95 -1.86
C ILE A 127 16.70 3.54 -0.84
N GLU A 128 17.31 4.55 -0.23
CA GLU A 128 18.14 4.43 0.98
C GLU A 128 17.39 5.07 2.15
N SER A 129 17.13 4.28 3.19
CA SER A 129 16.43 4.71 4.41
C SER A 129 17.35 4.66 5.61
N LYS A 130 17.31 5.69 6.45
CA LYS A 130 18.14 5.78 7.66
C LYS A 130 17.31 6.25 8.86
N ARG A 131 17.57 5.65 10.02
CA ARG A 131 17.14 6.21 11.30
C ARG A 131 18.03 7.39 11.66
N VAL A 132 17.43 8.52 12.02
CA VAL A 132 18.12 9.75 12.43
C VAL A 132 17.53 10.24 13.76
N ALA A 133 18.21 11.14 14.46
CA ALA A 133 17.75 11.63 15.76
C ALA A 133 16.35 12.28 15.71
N GLN A 134 16.01 12.90 14.58
CA GLN A 134 14.75 13.58 14.33
C GLN A 134 13.62 12.65 13.81
N GLY A 135 13.91 11.36 13.58
CA GLY A 135 12.95 10.41 13.03
C GLY A 135 13.56 9.49 11.97
N VAL A 136 13.01 9.52 10.76
CA VAL A 136 13.46 8.71 9.63
C VAL A 136 13.79 9.59 8.42
N LEU A 137 14.87 9.24 7.73
CA LEU A 137 15.32 9.85 6.48
C LEU A 137 15.16 8.84 5.35
N HIS A 138 14.52 9.25 4.26
CA HIS A 138 14.34 8.43 3.06
C HIS A 138 14.89 9.18 1.84
N ASN A 139 15.94 8.64 1.23
CA ASN A 139 16.58 9.16 0.03
C ASN A 139 16.25 8.24 -1.16
N PRO A 140 15.21 8.53 -1.96
CA PRO A 140 14.93 7.76 -3.17
C PRO A 140 16.01 7.96 -4.23
N SER A 141 16.13 7.02 -5.18
CA SER A 141 17.10 7.08 -6.27
C SER A 141 16.91 8.27 -7.20
N SER A 142 15.71 8.85 -7.22
CA SER A 142 15.38 10.11 -7.90
C SER A 142 14.94 11.16 -6.87
N ASP A 143 15.79 12.16 -6.66
CA ASP A 143 15.60 13.21 -5.63
C ASP A 143 14.61 14.32 -6.03
N ARG A 144 14.19 14.37 -7.31
CA ARG A 144 13.29 15.42 -7.79
C ARG A 144 12.20 14.87 -8.70
N ARG A 145 11.01 15.45 -8.57
CA ARG A 145 9.88 15.16 -9.45
C ARG A 145 10.01 15.94 -10.75
N THR A 146 9.85 15.27 -11.88
CA THR A 146 9.66 15.88 -13.20
C THR A 146 8.18 16.13 -13.44
N THR A 147 7.80 17.26 -14.06
CA THR A 147 6.41 17.56 -14.43
C THR A 147 6.16 17.44 -15.93
N ALA A 148 7.18 17.67 -16.76
CA ALA A 148 7.07 17.56 -18.21
C ALA A 148 6.93 16.10 -18.66
N GLY A 149 5.80 15.76 -19.28
CA GLY A 149 5.60 14.48 -19.97
C GLY A 149 5.46 13.23 -19.08
N VAL A 150 5.15 13.42 -17.78
CA VAL A 150 5.03 12.33 -16.78
C VAL A 150 3.61 11.82 -16.56
N PHE A 151 2.58 12.59 -16.95
CA PHE A 151 1.18 12.20 -16.73
C PHE A 151 0.63 11.55 -18.00
N HIS A 152 0.40 10.24 -17.92
CA HIS A 152 -0.14 9.44 -19.02
C HIS A 152 -1.55 8.97 -18.66
N VAL A 153 -2.44 8.90 -19.65
CA VAL A 153 -3.85 8.50 -19.49
C VAL A 153 -4.13 7.38 -20.48
N ALA A 154 -4.69 6.26 -20.00
CA ALA A 154 -5.10 5.18 -20.88
C ALA A 154 -6.27 5.62 -21.75
N ASP A 155 -6.29 5.20 -23.01
CA ASP A 155 -7.35 5.50 -23.97
C ASP A 155 -8.60 4.65 -23.69
N VAL A 156 -9.29 4.97 -22.60
CA VAL A 156 -10.51 4.30 -22.15
C VAL A 156 -11.31 5.18 -21.18
N GLY A 157 -12.63 5.17 -21.31
CA GLY A 157 -13.51 5.87 -20.38
C GLY A 157 -13.66 7.35 -20.71
N LEU A 158 -13.25 8.23 -19.79
CA LEU A 158 -13.38 9.68 -19.97
C LEU A 158 -12.31 10.22 -20.94
N PRO A 159 -12.61 11.29 -21.69
CA PRO A 159 -11.63 11.91 -22.59
C PRO A 159 -10.36 12.35 -21.86
N ALA A 160 -9.20 12.05 -22.44
CA ALA A 160 -7.93 12.59 -21.97
C ALA A 160 -7.85 14.10 -22.27
N ALA A 161 -7.25 14.86 -21.36
CA ALA A 161 -6.93 16.26 -21.61
C ALA A 161 -5.79 16.38 -22.63
N ASP A 162 -5.82 17.43 -23.45
CA ASP A 162 -4.88 17.68 -24.56
C ASP A 162 -3.40 17.70 -24.13
N ASP A 163 -3.13 18.17 -22.91
CA ASP A 163 -1.78 18.25 -22.36
C ASP A 163 -1.24 16.90 -21.81
N LYS A 164 -1.99 15.80 -21.95
CA LYS A 164 -1.64 14.47 -21.43
C LYS A 164 -1.21 13.53 -22.55
N LYS A 165 -0.32 12.60 -22.21
CA LYS A 165 0.06 11.53 -23.14
C LYS A 165 -0.99 10.43 -23.11
N VAL A 166 -1.66 10.20 -24.22
CA VAL A 166 -2.61 9.10 -24.39
C VAL A 166 -1.85 7.79 -24.60
N VAL A 167 -2.27 6.73 -23.90
CA VAL A 167 -1.65 5.40 -23.96
C VAL A 167 -2.71 4.40 -24.45
N PRO A 168 -2.44 3.63 -25.53
CA PRO A 168 -3.37 2.60 -25.98
C PRO A 168 -3.73 1.64 -24.84
N LEU A 169 -5.01 1.26 -24.75
CA LEU A 169 -5.51 0.44 -23.64
C LEU A 169 -4.75 -0.90 -23.49
N ALA A 170 -4.35 -1.52 -24.61
CA ALA A 170 -3.55 -2.74 -24.61
C ALA A 170 -2.16 -2.53 -23.95
N ALA A 171 -1.51 -1.40 -24.23
CA ALA A 171 -0.23 -1.04 -23.62
C ALA A 171 -0.40 -0.73 -22.12
N ALA A 172 -1.48 -0.06 -21.72
CA ALA A 172 -1.80 0.20 -20.31
C ALA A 172 -2.06 -1.10 -19.52
N LYS A 173 -2.76 -2.07 -20.13
CA LYS A 173 -2.98 -3.40 -19.56
C LYS A 173 -1.66 -4.14 -19.34
N GLU A 174 -0.76 -4.08 -20.31
CA GLU A 174 0.54 -4.73 -20.23
C GLU A 174 1.45 -4.06 -19.19
N LEU A 175 1.43 -2.73 -19.09
CA LEU A 175 2.09 -2.00 -18.00
C LEU A 175 1.56 -2.43 -16.64
N LEU A 176 0.24 -2.56 -16.46
CA LEU A 176 -0.36 -3.04 -15.22
C LEU A 176 0.08 -4.47 -14.90
N ARG A 177 0.18 -5.34 -15.92
CA ARG A 177 0.68 -6.72 -15.76
C ARG A 177 2.11 -6.72 -15.22
N ILE A 178 2.99 -5.90 -15.78
CA ILE A 178 4.39 -5.78 -15.31
C ILE A 178 4.43 -5.14 -13.91
N ALA A 179 3.60 -4.12 -13.65
CA ALA A 179 3.55 -3.42 -12.36
C ALA A 179 3.23 -4.37 -11.19
N LEU A 180 2.35 -5.34 -11.44
CA LEU A 180 1.93 -6.33 -10.45
C LEU A 180 2.88 -7.54 -10.31
N ASN A 181 3.99 -7.53 -11.05
CA ASN A 181 5.06 -8.55 -10.97
C ASN A 181 6.43 -7.89 -10.73
N PRO A 182 6.65 -7.25 -9.57
CA PRO A 182 7.91 -6.62 -9.23
C PRO A 182 9.05 -7.65 -9.08
N PRO A 183 10.31 -7.24 -9.33
CA PRO A 183 11.50 -8.03 -9.03
C PRO A 183 11.54 -8.47 -7.55
N GLN A 184 12.13 -9.64 -7.30
CA GLN A 184 12.24 -10.20 -5.94
C GLN A 184 13.06 -9.30 -4.98
N ASP A 185 14.01 -8.55 -5.50
CA ASP A 185 14.82 -7.61 -4.72
C ASP A 185 13.98 -6.42 -4.20
N ASP A 186 13.05 -5.94 -5.03
CA ASP A 186 12.15 -4.82 -4.67
C ASP A 186 11.10 -5.25 -3.64
N MET A 187 10.86 -6.56 -3.54
CA MET A 187 9.91 -7.16 -2.61
C MET A 187 10.47 -7.37 -1.21
N ILE A 188 11.79 -7.26 -1.02
CA ILE A 188 12.45 -7.45 0.29
C ILE A 188 11.89 -6.43 1.29
N PHE A 189 11.27 -6.95 2.35
CA PHE A 189 10.63 -6.13 3.37
C PHE A 189 11.67 -5.58 4.35
N PRO A 190 11.83 -4.23 4.47
CA PRO A 190 12.95 -3.63 5.20
C PRO A 190 13.06 -4.10 6.65
N PHE A 191 11.95 -4.34 7.34
CA PHE A 191 11.93 -4.89 8.69
C PHE A 191 12.78 -6.16 8.88
N SER A 192 12.83 -7.01 7.85
CA SER A 192 13.56 -8.28 7.82
C SER A 192 14.91 -8.20 7.11
N TYR A 193 15.36 -7.00 6.76
CA TYR A 193 16.62 -6.80 6.07
C TYR A 193 17.81 -7.24 6.94
N GLY A 194 18.78 -7.92 6.32
CA GLY A 194 19.95 -8.47 7.01
C GLY A 194 19.73 -9.84 7.66
N GLN A 195 18.52 -10.39 7.62
CA GLN A 195 18.27 -11.79 7.99
C GLN A 195 18.74 -12.74 6.86
N GLU A 196 19.02 -14.00 7.20
CA GLU A 196 19.42 -15.04 6.24
C GLU A 196 18.33 -15.30 5.18
N ASP A 197 17.06 -15.35 5.63
CA ASP A 197 15.88 -15.44 4.77
C ASP A 197 14.96 -14.23 5.02
N PRO A 198 15.15 -13.11 4.29
CA PRO A 198 14.32 -11.92 4.48
C PRO A 198 12.92 -12.13 3.90
N ALA A 199 11.91 -11.61 4.60
CA ALA A 199 10.53 -11.63 4.14
C ALA A 199 10.38 -10.83 2.84
N LYS A 200 9.62 -11.39 1.89
CA LYS A 200 9.28 -10.74 0.63
C LYS A 200 7.77 -10.66 0.49
N CYS A 201 7.22 -9.46 0.37
CA CYS A 201 5.77 -9.28 0.35
C CYS A 201 5.34 -8.00 -0.36
N TRP A 202 4.08 -7.97 -0.76
CA TRP A 202 3.36 -6.73 -1.01
C TRP A 202 2.99 -6.08 0.30
N VAL A 203 2.93 -4.76 0.32
CA VAL A 203 2.41 -3.96 1.43
C VAL A 203 1.22 -3.17 0.92
N SER A 204 0.16 -3.04 1.73
CA SER A 204 -1.00 -2.25 1.33
C SER A 204 -1.55 -1.38 2.46
N LEU A 205 -2.20 -0.28 2.07
CA LEU A 205 -2.77 0.71 2.99
C LEU A 205 -4.15 1.16 2.49
N LEU A 206 -5.11 1.33 3.41
CA LEU A 206 -6.38 1.97 3.13
C LEU A 206 -6.33 3.41 3.63
N LEU A 207 -6.72 4.35 2.77
CA LEU A 207 -6.84 5.77 3.08
C LEU A 207 -8.29 6.23 2.88
N ARG A 208 -8.71 7.24 3.65
CA ARG A 208 -10.01 7.92 3.49
C ARG A 208 -9.84 9.45 3.32
N PRO A 209 -9.15 9.92 2.26
CA PRO A 209 -8.91 11.33 2.07
C PRO A 209 -10.23 12.11 1.91
N VAL A 210 -10.34 13.23 2.61
CA VAL A 210 -11.51 14.12 2.57
C VAL A 210 -11.62 14.78 1.20
N VAL A 211 -12.82 14.78 0.64
CA VAL A 211 -13.16 15.39 -0.66
C VAL A 211 -14.18 16.52 -0.48
N CYS A 212 -15.14 16.34 0.43
CA CYS A 212 -16.14 17.34 0.76
C CYS A 212 -16.02 17.69 2.25
N PRO A 213 -15.73 18.94 2.63
CA PRO A 213 -15.69 19.34 4.03
C PRO A 213 -17.10 19.39 4.64
N GLU A 214 -17.17 19.28 5.96
CA GLU A 214 -18.42 19.48 6.69
C GLU A 214 -18.86 20.96 6.66
N VAL A 215 -20.15 21.18 6.40
CA VAL A 215 -20.82 22.47 6.62
C VAL A 215 -22.03 22.21 7.51
N GLN A 216 -21.98 22.77 8.74
CA GLN A 216 -22.98 22.53 9.76
C GLN A 216 -24.40 22.83 9.25
N GLY A 217 -25.31 21.87 9.42
CA GLY A 217 -26.71 22.01 8.99
C GLY A 217 -26.95 21.82 7.49
N TYR A 218 -25.91 21.61 6.67
CA TYR A 218 -26.03 21.47 5.22
C TYR A 218 -25.48 20.13 4.72
N ILE A 219 -24.19 19.86 4.90
CA ILE A 219 -23.54 18.65 4.37
C ILE A 219 -22.52 18.10 5.37
N ARG A 220 -22.47 16.78 5.48
CA ARG A 220 -21.46 16.08 6.28
C ARG A 220 -20.15 15.98 5.50
N GLU A 221 -19.04 15.89 6.22
CA GLU A 221 -17.76 15.57 5.62
C GLU A 221 -17.86 14.27 4.80
N LYS A 222 -17.39 14.28 3.55
CA LYS A 222 -17.30 13.08 2.72
C LYS A 222 -15.87 12.84 2.30
N SER A 223 -15.48 11.58 2.31
CA SER A 223 -14.19 11.08 1.86
C SER A 223 -14.38 10.11 0.71
N MET A 224 -13.37 9.99 -0.14
CA MET A 224 -13.26 8.81 -1.02
C MET A 224 -12.44 7.74 -0.29
N GLU A 225 -12.41 6.52 -0.81
CA GLU A 225 -11.47 5.50 -0.34
C GLU A 225 -10.36 5.31 -1.37
N VAL A 226 -9.13 5.08 -0.91
CA VAL A 226 -7.98 4.80 -1.77
C VAL A 226 -7.22 3.61 -1.23
N ARG A 227 -6.97 2.63 -2.11
CA ARG A 227 -6.10 1.49 -1.83
C ARG A 227 -4.72 1.74 -2.42
N PHE A 228 -3.72 1.77 -1.55
CA PHE A 228 -2.33 1.95 -1.91
C PHE A 228 -1.60 0.60 -1.83
N PHE A 229 -0.85 0.24 -2.86
CA PHE A 229 -0.05 -0.99 -2.92
C PHE A 229 1.38 -0.66 -3.29
N ALA A 230 2.32 -1.32 -2.63
CA ALA A 230 3.74 -1.22 -2.97
C ALA A 230 4.47 -2.54 -2.70
N PRO A 231 5.54 -2.84 -3.45
CA PRO A 231 6.53 -3.84 -3.04
C PRO A 231 7.08 -3.51 -1.64
N GLY A 232 7.45 -4.55 -0.89
CA GLY A 232 7.98 -4.41 0.47
C GLY A 232 9.08 -3.37 0.61
N GLY A 233 10.03 -3.33 -0.32
CA GLY A 233 11.14 -2.37 -0.32
C GLY A 233 10.72 -0.91 -0.49
N CYS A 234 9.46 -0.65 -0.87
CA CYS A 234 8.87 0.67 -1.06
C CYS A 234 7.88 1.06 0.05
N VAL A 235 7.87 0.37 1.21
CA VAL A 235 6.95 0.68 2.33
C VAL A 235 7.09 2.12 2.87
N ALA A 236 8.25 2.75 2.70
CA ALA A 236 8.47 4.17 3.05
C ALA A 236 7.48 5.11 2.33
N ASN A 237 7.07 4.78 1.10
CA ASN A 237 6.04 5.53 0.38
C ASN A 237 4.68 5.48 1.09
N LEU A 238 4.38 4.37 1.78
CA LEU A 238 3.12 4.18 2.51
C LEU A 238 3.16 4.91 3.86
N ASP A 239 4.30 4.96 4.56
CA ASP A 239 4.48 5.83 5.75
C ASP A 239 4.23 7.30 5.39
N PHE A 240 4.74 7.74 4.24
CA PHE A 240 4.54 9.11 3.77
C PHE A 240 3.06 9.47 3.58
N VAL A 241 2.31 8.67 2.81
CA VAL A 241 0.89 8.97 2.55
C VAL A 241 0.00 8.71 3.77
N GLU A 242 0.36 7.74 4.62
CA GLU A 242 -0.28 7.51 5.92
C GLU A 242 -0.17 8.75 6.82
N SER A 243 1.02 9.34 6.91
CA SER A 243 1.27 10.52 7.74
C SER A 243 0.51 11.77 7.25
N ILE A 244 0.18 11.85 5.96
CA ILE A 244 -0.54 12.99 5.37
C ILE A 244 -2.05 12.79 5.46
N PHE A 245 -2.54 11.60 5.11
CA PHE A 245 -3.97 11.33 4.90
C PHE A 245 -4.62 10.47 5.99
N GLY A 246 -3.81 9.94 6.91
CA GLY A 246 -4.23 9.09 8.01
C GLY A 246 -4.48 7.63 7.63
N ASN A 247 -4.37 6.74 8.62
CA ASN A 247 -4.64 5.32 8.47
C ASN A 247 -6.15 5.02 8.63
N ALA A 248 -6.76 4.34 7.64
CA ALA A 248 -8.18 3.99 7.69
C ALA A 248 -8.48 2.56 8.18
N GLY A 249 -7.48 1.88 8.75
CA GLY A 249 -7.59 0.57 9.36
C GLY A 249 -7.47 -0.60 8.37
N ASP A 250 -7.86 -1.78 8.86
CA ASP A 250 -7.89 -3.00 8.06
C ASP A 250 -9.08 -2.98 7.09
N PRO A 251 -8.86 -3.02 5.76
CA PRO A 251 -9.92 -2.98 4.76
C PRO A 251 -10.79 -4.25 4.72
N PHE A 252 -10.37 -5.35 5.37
CA PHE A 252 -11.17 -6.57 5.46
C PHE A 252 -12.26 -6.48 6.54
N LEU A 253 -12.20 -5.49 7.42
CA LEU A 253 -13.23 -5.28 8.44
C LEU A 253 -14.39 -4.47 7.87
N ALA A 254 -15.62 -4.95 8.11
CA ALA A 254 -16.84 -4.28 7.65
C ALA A 254 -16.96 -2.83 8.15
N GLU A 255 -16.43 -2.53 9.33
CA GLU A 255 -16.41 -1.16 9.89
C GLU A 255 -15.58 -0.16 9.08
N ASN A 256 -14.68 -0.65 8.23
CA ASN A 256 -13.82 0.16 7.35
C ASN A 256 -14.25 0.09 5.88
N ASP A 257 -15.32 -0.67 5.54
CA ASP A 257 -15.88 -0.70 4.19
C ASP A 257 -16.66 0.59 3.88
N ALA A 258 -16.15 1.40 2.95
CA ALA A 258 -16.82 2.62 2.53
C ALA A 258 -18.21 2.39 1.94
N GLY A 259 -18.46 1.21 1.34
CA GLY A 259 -19.76 0.85 0.78
C GLY A 259 -20.89 0.76 1.81
N LEU A 260 -20.55 0.54 3.08
CA LEU A 260 -21.51 0.53 4.19
C LEU A 260 -21.68 1.91 4.84
N ASP A 261 -20.80 2.86 4.54
CA ASP A 261 -20.79 4.24 5.05
C ASP A 261 -21.32 5.22 4.00
N ILE A 262 -22.60 5.09 3.67
CA ILE A 262 -23.29 5.92 2.67
C ILE A 262 -23.30 7.42 3.00
N GLU A 263 -23.13 7.75 4.29
CA GLU A 263 -23.20 9.12 4.80
C GLU A 263 -21.90 9.89 4.53
N ASN A 264 -20.74 9.26 4.77
CA ASN A 264 -19.44 9.93 4.71
C ASN A 264 -18.55 9.44 3.55
N TRP A 265 -19.06 8.60 2.65
CA TRP A 265 -18.39 8.22 1.41
C TRP A 265 -18.91 9.02 0.20
N THR A 266 -18.03 9.36 -0.72
CA THR A 266 -18.40 10.01 -1.99
C THR A 266 -18.92 9.03 -3.05
N GLY A 267 -18.80 7.71 -2.83
CA GLY A 267 -19.07 6.69 -3.85
C GLY A 267 -17.89 6.44 -4.81
N HIS A 268 -16.70 6.97 -4.51
CA HIS A 268 -15.52 6.87 -5.37
C HIS A 268 -14.42 6.03 -4.70
N THR A 269 -13.79 5.17 -5.49
CA THR A 269 -12.68 4.30 -5.09
C THR A 269 -11.45 4.61 -5.94
N GLY A 270 -10.30 4.81 -5.31
CA GLY A 270 -9.01 4.99 -5.97
C GLY A 270 -8.08 3.81 -5.73
N CYS A 271 -7.15 3.58 -6.66
CA CYS A 271 -6.08 2.61 -6.52
C CYS A 271 -4.75 3.25 -6.92
N VAL A 272 -3.70 3.04 -6.13
CA VAL A 272 -2.35 3.45 -6.45
C VAL A 272 -1.41 2.26 -6.27
N ILE A 273 -0.59 1.99 -7.28
CA ILE A 273 0.42 0.92 -7.26
C ILE A 273 1.79 1.56 -7.49
N VAL A 274 2.69 1.39 -6.53
CA VAL A 274 4.09 1.83 -6.65
C VAL A 274 4.86 0.76 -7.41
N ALA A 275 5.36 1.11 -8.60
CA ALA A 275 6.05 0.16 -9.48
C ALA A 275 7.28 0.81 -10.18
N PRO A 276 8.34 1.15 -9.42
CA PRO A 276 9.52 1.83 -9.96
C PRO A 276 10.25 1.00 -11.03
N HIS A 277 10.13 -0.33 -10.99
CA HIS A 277 10.69 -1.26 -11.98
C HIS A 277 10.08 -1.12 -13.38
N LEU A 278 8.99 -0.38 -13.54
CA LEU A 278 8.46 -0.04 -14.86
C LEU A 278 9.40 0.90 -15.63
N ALA A 279 10.23 1.67 -14.92
CA ALA A 279 11.19 2.57 -15.55
C ALA A 279 12.17 1.79 -16.43
N GLY A 280 12.23 2.15 -17.71
CA GLY A 280 13.06 1.45 -18.70
C GLY A 280 12.37 0.29 -19.43
N THR A 281 11.08 0.03 -19.18
CA THR A 281 10.32 -0.96 -19.97
C THR A 281 10.35 -0.58 -21.46
N PRO A 282 10.87 -1.45 -22.35
CA PRO A 282 10.93 -1.14 -23.77
C PRO A 282 9.52 -0.98 -24.35
N LYS A 283 9.33 0.05 -25.19
CA LYS A 283 8.04 0.30 -25.88
C LYS A 283 7.54 -0.91 -26.68
N GLN A 284 8.46 -1.71 -27.19
CA GLN A 284 8.17 -2.94 -27.93
C GLN A 284 7.48 -3.99 -27.06
N VAL A 285 7.88 -4.14 -25.78
CA VAL A 285 7.22 -5.05 -24.83
C VAL A 285 5.77 -4.65 -24.59
N LEU A 286 5.48 -3.35 -24.69
CA LEU A 286 4.14 -2.79 -24.55
C LEU A 286 3.31 -2.83 -25.85
N ASN A 287 3.84 -3.43 -26.92
CA ASN A 287 3.22 -3.49 -28.25
C ASN A 287 2.84 -2.11 -28.82
N LEU A 288 3.63 -1.07 -28.51
CA LEU A 288 3.43 0.24 -29.12
C LEU A 288 3.88 0.22 -30.60
N PRO A 289 3.18 0.95 -31.49
CA PRO A 289 3.49 0.93 -32.92
C PRO A 289 4.87 1.52 -33.21
N PRO A 290 5.52 1.09 -34.31
CA PRO A 290 6.66 1.80 -34.89
C PRO A 290 6.30 3.25 -35.22
N LYS A 291 7.31 4.13 -35.28
CA LYS A 291 7.12 5.56 -35.55
C LYS A 291 6.32 5.84 -36.84
N GLU A 292 6.56 5.05 -37.89
CA GLU A 292 5.89 5.18 -39.19
C GLU A 292 4.39 4.86 -39.16
N GLN A 293 3.92 4.16 -38.12
CA GLN A 293 2.53 3.76 -37.92
C GLN A 293 1.89 4.49 -36.72
N ALA A 294 2.61 5.41 -36.09
CA ALA A 294 2.07 6.23 -35.00
C ALA A 294 1.29 7.40 -35.57
N THR A 295 0.17 7.73 -34.93
CA THR A 295 -0.55 8.99 -35.20
C THR A 295 0.27 10.19 -34.73
N GLU A 296 -0.02 11.37 -35.30
CA GLU A 296 0.55 12.64 -34.84
C GLU A 296 0.25 12.93 -33.36
#